data_AF-A0AA50HWQ4-F1
#
_entry.id   AF-A0AA50HWQ4-F1
#
_cell.length_a   1.000
_cell.length_b   1.000
_cell.length_c   1.000
_cell.angle_alpha   90.00
_cell.angle_beta   90.00
_cell.angle_gamma   90.00
#
_symmetry.space_group_name_H-M   'P 1'
#
loop_
_entity.id
_entity.type
_entity.pdbx_description
1 polymer ?
#
loop_
_entity_poly.entity_id
_entity_poly.type
_entity_poly.pdbx_seq_one_letter_code
_entity_poly.pdbx_strand_id
1 'polypeptide(L)'
;MLPFFAQVGLEENLHETLDFTEKFLSGLENLQGLNEDDIQVGFTPKEAVYQEDKVILYRFQPVVENPLPVPVLIVYALVNRPYMVDLQEGRSLVANLLKLGLDVYLIDWGYPSRGDRWLTLEDYLSGYLNNCVDIICQQSQQEKITLLGVCQGAHLACVTLLYSRIRLKI
;
A
#
# COMPACT_ATOMS: atom_id res chain seq x y z
N MET A 1 -44.86 40.52 -10.57
CA MET A 1 -44.85 39.10 -10.95
C MET A 1 -43.49 38.85 -11.61
N LEU A 2 -42.55 38.24 -10.88
CA LEU A 2 -41.20 37.98 -11.42
C LEU A 2 -41.30 36.96 -12.57
N PRO A 3 -40.51 37.09 -13.65
CA PRO A 3 -40.56 36.16 -14.77
C PRO A 3 -40.17 34.75 -14.31
N PHE A 4 -40.89 33.73 -14.80
CA PHE A 4 -40.74 32.31 -14.45
C PHE A 4 -39.27 31.83 -14.45
N PHE A 5 -38.46 32.29 -15.41
CA PHE A 5 -37.03 31.95 -15.50
C PHE A 5 -36.16 32.50 -14.35
N ALA A 6 -36.54 33.63 -13.74
CA ALA A 6 -35.82 34.18 -12.58
C ALA A 6 -36.16 33.44 -11.28
N GLN A 7 -37.33 32.79 -11.20
CA GLN A 7 -37.70 31.94 -10.06
C GLN A 7 -36.95 30.60 -10.09
N VAL A 8 -36.83 29.97 -11.27
CA VAL A 8 -36.07 28.71 -11.43
C VAL A 8 -34.59 28.90 -11.09
N GLY A 9 -33.96 29.98 -11.56
CA GLY A 9 -32.57 30.28 -11.23
C GLY A 9 -32.35 30.67 -9.76
N LEU A 10 -33.35 31.21 -9.06
CA LEU A 10 -33.26 31.51 -7.63
C LEU A 10 -33.41 30.24 -6.78
N GLU A 11 -34.34 29.36 -7.14
CA GLU A 11 -34.55 28.08 -6.44
C GLU A 11 -33.38 27.11 -6.61
N GLU A 12 -32.78 27.02 -7.81
CA GLU A 12 -31.57 26.22 -8.04
C GLU A 12 -30.37 26.75 -7.23
N ASN A 13 -30.12 28.06 -7.25
CA ASN A 13 -29.05 28.68 -6.46
C ASN A 13 -29.27 28.55 -4.94
N LEU A 14 -30.53 28.59 -4.49
CA LEU A 14 -30.90 28.36 -3.08
C LEU A 14 -30.64 26.91 -2.68
N HIS A 15 -31.05 25.95 -3.51
CA HIS A 15 -30.83 24.53 -3.24
C HIS A 15 -29.32 24.20 -3.20
N GLU A 16 -28.54 24.72 -4.14
CA GLU A 16 -27.09 24.55 -4.16
C GLU A 16 -26.40 25.19 -2.94
N THR A 17 -26.86 26.36 -2.49
CA THR A 17 -26.34 27.03 -1.29
C THR A 17 -26.68 26.26 -0.02
N LEU A 18 -27.88 25.68 0.06
CA LEU A 18 -28.30 24.84 1.19
C LEU A 18 -27.51 23.53 1.22
N ASP A 19 -27.38 22.84 0.09
CA ASP A 19 -26.57 21.63 -0.07
C ASP A 19 -25.11 21.88 0.31
N PHE A 20 -24.55 23.02 -0.12
CA PHE A 20 -23.19 23.41 0.25
C PHE A 20 -23.06 23.62 1.75
N THR A 21 -24.03 24.32 2.36
CA THR A 21 -24.02 24.58 3.81
C THR A 21 -24.16 23.29 4.61
N GLU A 22 -25.02 22.36 4.18
CA GLU A 22 -25.18 21.05 4.79
C GLU A 22 -23.88 20.21 4.69
N LYS A 23 -23.26 20.16 3.50
CA LYS A 23 -21.96 19.50 3.30
C LYS A 23 -20.84 20.14 4.10
N PHE A 24 -20.87 21.46 4.26
CA PHE A 24 -19.89 22.20 5.05
C PHE A 24 -20.04 21.92 6.55
N LEU A 25 -21.26 21.97 7.08
CA LEU A 25 -21.53 21.67 8.49
C LEU A 25 -21.19 20.22 8.82
N SER A 26 -21.63 19.27 7.99
CA SER A 26 -21.25 17.85 8.15
C SER A 26 -19.74 17.63 8.03
N GLY A 27 -19.05 18.37 7.16
CA GLY A 27 -17.59 18.37 7.07
C GLY A 27 -16.93 18.82 8.38
N LEU A 28 -17.44 19.89 9.01
CA LEU A 28 -16.95 20.38 10.30
C LEU A 28 -17.22 19.39 11.44
N GLU A 29 -18.41 18.80 11.51
CA GLU A 29 -18.76 17.81 12.51
C GLU A 29 -17.86 16.56 12.41
N ASN A 30 -17.64 16.06 11.18
CA ASN A 30 -16.74 14.95 10.93
C ASN A 30 -15.31 15.29 11.38
N LEU A 31 -14.77 16.46 11.03
CA LEU A 31 -13.41 16.84 11.41
C LEU A 31 -13.25 17.06 12.94
N GLN A 32 -14.28 17.56 13.62
CA GLN A 32 -14.24 17.73 15.07
C GLN A 32 -14.37 16.40 15.84
N GLY A 33 -15.02 15.40 15.24
CA GLY A 33 -15.21 14.07 15.84
C GLY A 33 -14.08 13.08 15.59
N LEU A 34 -13.13 13.39 14.70
CA LEU A 34 -12.03 12.48 14.34
C LEU A 34 -10.84 12.62 15.30
N ASN A 35 -10.52 11.56 16.03
CA ASN A 35 -9.22 11.41 16.69
C ASN A 35 -8.28 10.53 15.85
N GLU A 36 -6.96 10.73 15.94
CA GLU A 36 -5.99 9.86 15.26
C GLU A 36 -6.13 8.39 15.69
N ASP A 37 -6.49 8.16 16.96
CA ASP A 37 -6.71 6.82 17.51
C ASP A 37 -7.92 6.09 16.88
N ASP A 38 -8.85 6.82 16.27
CA ASP A 38 -10.02 6.25 15.57
C ASP A 38 -9.64 5.73 14.17
N ILE A 39 -8.46 6.07 13.66
CA ILE A 39 -8.00 5.71 12.31
C ILE A 39 -7.17 4.42 12.38
N GLN A 40 -7.86 3.28 12.38
CA GLN A 40 -7.18 1.98 12.28
C GLN A 40 -6.70 1.72 10.85
N VAL A 41 -5.38 1.57 10.67
CA VAL A 41 -4.74 1.18 9.41
C VAL A 41 -3.83 -0.04 9.61
N GLY A 42 -3.50 -0.74 8.54
CA GLY A 42 -2.58 -1.88 8.58
C GLY A 42 -3.16 -3.11 9.29
N PHE A 43 -4.49 -3.25 9.26
CA PHE A 43 -5.26 -4.23 10.05
C PHE A 43 -5.12 -5.67 9.55
N THR A 44 -4.62 -5.91 8.34
CA THR A 44 -4.56 -7.25 7.78
C THR A 44 -3.53 -8.09 8.54
N PRO A 45 -3.91 -9.26 9.10
CA PRO A 45 -3.01 -10.11 9.87
C PRO A 45 -1.77 -10.51 9.06
N LYS A 46 -0.60 -10.34 9.66
CA LYS A 46 0.70 -10.61 9.04
C LYS A 46 1.74 -11.05 10.05
N GLU A 47 2.74 -11.76 9.56
CA GLU A 47 3.91 -12.21 10.31
C GLU A 47 5.19 -11.67 9.69
N ALA A 48 6.17 -11.32 10.52
CA ALA A 48 7.50 -10.99 10.05
C ALA A 48 8.25 -12.29 9.76
N VAL A 49 8.57 -12.54 8.49
CA VAL A 49 9.24 -13.77 8.04
C VAL A 49 10.74 -13.59 7.85
N TYR A 50 11.19 -12.35 7.75
CA TYR A 50 12.60 -11.98 7.66
C TYR A 50 12.81 -10.55 8.15
N GLN A 51 13.98 -10.31 8.75
CA GLN A 51 14.39 -8.99 9.21
C GLN A 51 15.90 -8.84 9.06
N GLU A 52 16.31 -7.72 8.48
CA GLU A 52 17.71 -7.29 8.35
C GLU A 52 17.76 -5.78 8.56
N ASP A 53 18.62 -5.31 9.46
CA ASP A 53 18.66 -3.91 9.88
C ASP A 53 17.27 -3.38 10.27
N LYS A 54 16.75 -2.43 9.50
CA LYS A 54 15.41 -1.85 9.65
C LYS A 54 14.40 -2.43 8.67
N VAL A 55 14.87 -3.25 7.72
CA VAL A 55 14.03 -3.88 6.72
C VAL A 55 13.34 -5.09 7.34
N ILE A 56 12.02 -5.15 7.22
CA ILE A 56 11.20 -6.27 7.66
C ILE A 56 10.43 -6.77 6.44
N LEU A 57 10.50 -8.06 6.18
CA LEU A 57 9.63 -8.72 5.21
C LEU A 57 8.44 -9.30 5.94
N TYR A 58 7.25 -8.78 5.64
CA TYR A 58 6.00 -9.32 6.13
C TYR A 58 5.39 -10.30 5.14
N ARG A 59 4.88 -11.41 5.64
CA ARG A 59 3.94 -12.28 4.92
C ARG A 59 2.54 -12.09 5.52
N PHE A 60 1.55 -11.86 4.69
CA PHE A 60 0.17 -11.77 5.15
C PHE A 60 -0.46 -13.16 5.27
N GLN A 61 -1.35 -13.31 6.25
CA GLN A 61 -2.06 -14.58 6.43
C GLN A 61 -3.04 -14.82 5.27
N PRO A 62 -2.96 -15.97 4.59
CA PRO A 62 -3.91 -16.30 3.53
C PRO A 62 -5.35 -16.36 4.05
N VAL A 63 -6.29 -15.89 3.24
CA VAL A 63 -7.75 -15.92 3.54
C VAL A 63 -8.50 -16.99 2.74
N VAL A 64 -7.79 -17.73 1.89
CA VAL A 64 -8.31 -18.84 1.09
C VAL A 64 -7.54 -20.12 1.43
N GLU A 65 -8.19 -21.28 1.30
CA GLU A 65 -7.57 -22.58 1.64
C GLU A 65 -6.36 -22.91 0.76
N ASN A 66 -6.43 -22.59 -0.54
CA ASN A 66 -5.38 -22.90 -1.52
C ASN A 66 -4.98 -21.64 -2.30
N PRO A 67 -4.03 -20.85 -1.77
CA PRO A 67 -3.47 -19.71 -2.50
C PRO A 67 -2.75 -20.15 -3.78
N LEU A 68 -2.62 -19.22 -4.71
CA LEU A 68 -1.82 -19.38 -5.92
C LEU A 68 -0.36 -19.65 -5.54
N PRO A 69 0.32 -20.59 -6.23
CA PRO A 69 1.64 -21.07 -5.81
C PRO A 69 2.74 -20.03 -5.97
N VAL A 70 2.58 -19.07 -6.88
CA VAL A 70 3.58 -18.01 -7.13
C VAL A 70 3.25 -16.82 -6.23
N PRO A 71 4.11 -16.48 -5.25
CA PRO A 71 3.86 -15.38 -4.34
C PRO A 71 4.09 -14.02 -5.01
N VAL A 72 3.46 -12.99 -4.44
CA VAL A 72 3.58 -11.60 -4.85
C VAL A 72 4.31 -10.81 -3.77
N LEU A 73 5.44 -10.20 -4.11
CA LEU A 73 6.13 -9.23 -3.26
C LEU A 73 5.75 -7.82 -3.68
N ILE A 74 5.13 -7.08 -2.76
CA ILE A 74 4.84 -5.66 -2.92
C ILE A 74 6.07 -4.85 -2.51
N VAL A 75 6.53 -4.00 -3.42
CA VAL A 75 7.66 -3.08 -3.23
C VAL A 75 7.14 -1.65 -3.37
N TYR A 76 7.22 -0.84 -2.31
CA TYR A 76 6.77 0.55 -2.33
C TYR A 76 7.94 1.53 -2.22
N ALA A 77 7.67 2.83 -2.39
CA ALA A 77 8.67 3.90 -2.33
C ALA A 77 9.37 4.01 -0.96
N LEU A 78 10.68 4.28 -0.94
CA LEU A 78 11.46 4.41 0.31
C LEU A 78 10.97 5.51 1.26
N VAL A 79 10.20 6.47 0.75
CA VAL A 79 9.65 7.61 1.51
C VAL A 79 8.31 7.32 2.20
N ASN A 80 7.66 6.21 1.85
CA ASN A 80 6.30 5.89 2.30
C ASN A 80 6.29 4.99 3.54
N ARG A 81 5.10 4.80 4.11
CA ARG A 81 4.86 3.84 5.21
C ARG A 81 4.16 2.58 4.68
N PRO A 82 4.39 1.40 5.26
CA PRO A 82 3.89 0.13 4.73
C PRO A 82 2.36 0.06 4.67
N TYR A 83 1.65 0.72 5.60
CA TYR A 83 0.18 0.71 5.64
C TYR A 83 -0.48 1.41 4.43
N MET A 84 0.27 2.09 3.55
CA MET A 84 -0.34 2.70 2.35
C MET A 84 -0.92 1.68 1.36
N VAL A 85 -0.47 0.41 1.39
CA VAL A 85 -1.12 -0.69 0.65
C VAL A 85 -2.20 -1.40 1.46
N ASP A 86 -2.28 -1.12 2.75
CA ASP A 86 -3.16 -1.80 3.70
C ASP A 86 -3.82 -0.77 4.62
N LEU A 87 -4.70 0.05 4.04
CA LEU A 87 -5.36 1.15 4.75
C LEU A 87 -6.48 0.62 5.66
N GLN A 88 -7.72 0.88 5.30
CA GLN A 88 -8.91 0.46 6.04
C GLN A 88 -9.62 -0.70 5.35
N GLU A 89 -10.58 -1.30 6.05
CA GLU A 89 -11.48 -2.27 5.43
C GLU A 89 -12.17 -1.68 4.20
N GLY A 90 -12.25 -2.44 3.11
CA GLY A 90 -12.75 -1.97 1.81
C GLY A 90 -11.79 -1.05 1.04
N ARG A 91 -10.67 -0.62 1.64
CA ARG A 91 -9.64 0.25 1.02
C ARG A 91 -8.22 -0.33 1.09
N SER A 92 -8.10 -1.61 1.42
CA SER A 92 -6.82 -2.32 1.47
C SER A 92 -6.54 -3.06 0.16
N LEU A 93 -5.45 -2.70 -0.51
CA LEU A 93 -4.95 -3.43 -1.68
C LEU A 93 -4.54 -4.84 -1.26
N VAL A 94 -3.84 -4.98 -0.14
CA VAL A 94 -3.41 -6.29 0.38
C VAL A 94 -4.61 -7.21 0.62
N ALA A 95 -5.63 -6.74 1.32
CA ALA A 95 -6.82 -7.54 1.61
C ALA A 95 -7.52 -8.00 0.33
N ASN A 96 -7.55 -7.15 -0.71
CA ASN A 96 -8.13 -7.51 -2.00
C ASN A 96 -7.28 -8.56 -2.74
N LEU A 97 -5.94 -8.46 -2.70
CA LEU A 97 -5.07 -9.46 -3.31
C LEU A 97 -5.18 -10.83 -2.62
N LEU A 98 -5.27 -10.85 -1.29
CA LEU A 98 -5.49 -12.08 -0.52
C LEU A 98 -6.84 -12.73 -0.88
N LYS A 99 -7.91 -11.94 -1.04
CA LYS A 99 -9.23 -12.43 -1.49
C LYS A 99 -9.20 -13.03 -2.90
N LEU A 100 -8.33 -12.52 -3.78
CA LEU A 100 -8.07 -13.10 -5.10
C LEU A 100 -7.22 -14.39 -5.04
N GLY A 101 -6.80 -14.80 -3.84
CA GLY A 101 -6.03 -16.01 -3.60
C GLY A 101 -4.52 -15.86 -3.83
N LEU A 102 -3.98 -14.65 -3.85
CA LEU A 102 -2.53 -14.44 -3.96
C LEU A 102 -1.85 -14.66 -2.59
N ASP A 103 -0.66 -15.25 -2.57
CA ASP A 103 0.22 -15.28 -1.39
C ASP A 103 1.02 -13.97 -1.36
N VAL A 104 0.71 -13.08 -0.41
CA VAL A 104 1.16 -11.68 -0.44
C VAL A 104 2.24 -11.42 0.58
N TYR A 105 3.33 -10.81 0.11
CA TYR A 105 4.44 -10.32 0.91
C TYR A 105 4.58 -8.80 0.72
N LEU A 106 5.06 -8.12 1.75
CA LEU A 106 5.34 -6.68 1.74
C LEU A 106 6.68 -6.42 2.41
N ILE A 107 7.56 -5.73 1.68
CA ILE A 107 8.79 -5.20 2.26
C ILE A 107 8.47 -3.91 3.02
N ASP A 108 8.84 -3.82 4.29
CA ASP A 108 8.86 -2.59 5.07
C ASP A 108 10.32 -2.14 5.20
N TRP A 109 10.64 -0.96 4.67
CA TRP A 109 12.01 -0.44 4.67
C TRP A 109 12.46 0.10 6.04
N GLY A 110 11.50 0.29 6.96
CA GLY A 110 11.73 1.01 8.21
C GLY A 110 12.00 2.51 7.99
N TYR A 111 12.49 3.17 9.04
CA TYR A 111 12.73 4.62 9.03
C TYR A 111 14.22 4.93 8.98
N PRO A 112 14.67 5.79 8.05
CA PRO A 112 16.07 6.15 7.97
C PRO A 112 16.53 6.84 9.26
N SER A 113 17.70 6.47 9.75
CA SER A 113 18.38 7.10 10.88
C SER A 113 19.75 7.62 10.45
N ARG A 114 20.44 8.33 11.35
CA ARG A 114 21.80 8.84 11.06
C ARG A 114 22.80 7.73 10.71
N GLY A 115 22.56 6.49 11.12
CA GLY A 115 23.38 5.33 10.77
C GLY A 115 23.35 5.01 9.28
N ASP A 116 22.28 5.39 8.58
CA ASP A 116 22.01 5.02 7.19
C ASP A 116 22.65 5.98 6.18
N ARG A 117 23.43 6.97 6.65
CA ARG A 117 24.00 8.03 5.81
C ARG A 117 24.91 7.53 4.67
N TRP A 118 25.34 6.28 4.74
CA TRP A 118 26.21 5.64 3.77
C TRP A 118 25.50 4.58 2.93
N LEU A 119 24.22 4.31 3.20
CA LEU A 119 23.43 3.44 2.35
C LEU A 119 23.30 4.08 0.96
N THR A 120 23.62 3.28 -0.04
CA THR A 120 23.47 3.59 -1.45
C THR A 120 22.21 2.94 -1.99
N LEU A 121 21.78 3.33 -3.19
CA LEU A 121 20.68 2.65 -3.85
C LEU A 121 21.00 1.17 -4.11
N GLU A 122 22.26 0.83 -4.39
CA GLU A 122 22.69 -0.54 -4.62
C GLU A 122 22.48 -1.43 -3.39
N ASP A 123 22.72 -0.90 -2.17
CA ASP A 123 22.45 -1.63 -0.92
C ASP A 123 20.97 -1.99 -0.78
N TYR A 124 20.06 -1.09 -1.18
CA TYR A 124 18.61 -1.37 -1.17
C TYR A 124 18.20 -2.41 -2.21
N LEU A 125 18.80 -2.38 -3.41
CA LEU A 125 18.38 -3.22 -4.52
C LEU A 125 19.04 -4.61 -4.46
N SER A 126 20.37 -4.64 -4.47
CA SER A 126 21.17 -5.86 -4.53
C SER A 126 21.43 -6.48 -3.16
N GLY A 127 21.26 -5.71 -2.08
CA GLY A 127 21.21 -6.21 -0.71
C GLY A 127 19.78 -6.54 -0.30
N TYR A 128 19.10 -5.57 0.30
CA TYR A 128 17.82 -5.80 1.01
C TYR A 128 16.73 -6.43 0.13
N LEU A 129 16.44 -5.86 -1.04
CA LEU A 129 15.37 -6.37 -1.90
C LEU A 129 15.71 -7.75 -2.46
N ASN A 130 16.95 -7.98 -2.89
CA ASN A 130 17.39 -9.29 -3.37
C ASN A 130 17.31 -10.36 -2.26
N ASN A 131 17.72 -10.04 -1.03
CA ASN A 131 17.58 -10.94 0.12
C ASN A 131 16.12 -11.29 0.39
N CYS A 132 15.20 -10.32 0.34
CA CYS A 132 13.77 -10.59 0.46
C CYS A 132 13.27 -11.55 -0.61
N VAL A 133 13.69 -11.39 -1.88
CA VAL A 133 13.31 -12.31 -2.96
C VAL A 133 13.82 -13.72 -2.68
N ASP A 134 15.08 -13.87 -2.27
CA ASP A 134 15.67 -15.19 -1.95
C ASP A 134 14.93 -15.89 -0.81
N ILE A 135 14.58 -15.17 0.24
CA ILE A 135 13.76 -15.70 1.36
C ILE A 135 12.40 -16.18 0.86
N ILE A 136 11.71 -15.39 0.02
CA ILE A 136 10.39 -15.78 -0.50
C ILE A 136 10.50 -17.02 -1.37
N CYS A 137 11.47 -17.08 -2.28
CA CYS A 137 11.72 -18.26 -3.12
C CYS A 137 11.98 -19.50 -2.26
N GLN A 138 12.81 -19.37 -1.21
CA GLN A 138 13.11 -20.46 -0.28
C GLN A 138 11.88 -20.93 0.49
N GLN A 139 11.05 -20.02 1.01
CA GLN A 139 9.87 -20.39 1.80
C GLN A 139 8.73 -20.94 0.94
N SER A 140 8.50 -20.35 -0.24
CA SER A 140 7.44 -20.77 -1.17
C SER A 140 7.83 -21.96 -2.05
N GLN A 141 9.11 -22.38 -2.02
CA GLN A 141 9.69 -23.40 -2.89
C GLN A 141 9.47 -23.09 -4.39
N GLN A 142 9.44 -21.79 -4.73
CA GLN A 142 9.31 -21.32 -6.10
C GLN A 142 10.65 -20.83 -6.63
N GLU A 143 10.91 -21.09 -7.91
CA GLU A 143 12.08 -20.51 -8.58
C GLU A 143 11.91 -19.02 -8.92
N LYS A 144 10.65 -18.55 -8.90
CA LYS A 144 10.25 -17.23 -9.38
C LYS A 144 9.11 -16.69 -8.54
N ILE A 145 9.10 -15.37 -8.37
CA ILE A 145 8.01 -14.64 -7.73
C ILE A 145 7.44 -13.58 -8.68
N THR A 146 6.36 -12.94 -8.27
CA THR A 146 5.82 -11.74 -8.91
C THR A 146 6.24 -10.52 -8.09
N LEU A 147 6.81 -9.49 -8.74
CA LEU A 147 7.05 -8.19 -8.09
C LEU A 147 5.95 -7.21 -8.45
N LEU A 148 5.30 -6.65 -7.43
CA LEU A 148 4.33 -5.56 -7.58
C LEU A 148 4.95 -4.25 -7.05
N GLY A 149 5.39 -3.41 -7.97
CA GLY A 149 5.95 -2.11 -7.63
C GLY A 149 4.89 -1.01 -7.49
N VAL A 150 4.95 -0.22 -6.42
CA VAL A 150 4.06 0.93 -6.16
C VAL A 150 4.86 2.23 -6.14
N CYS A 151 4.47 3.19 -6.99
CA CYS A 151 5.17 4.48 -7.14
C CYS A 151 6.67 4.27 -7.47
N GLN A 152 7.59 4.86 -6.71
CA GLN A 152 9.04 4.63 -6.86
C GLN A 152 9.41 3.15 -6.71
N GLY A 153 8.63 2.35 -5.98
CA GLY A 153 8.85 0.91 -5.85
C GLY A 153 8.80 0.16 -7.19
N ALA A 154 8.06 0.65 -8.19
CA ALA A 154 8.11 0.11 -9.55
C ALA A 154 9.45 0.38 -10.22
N HIS A 155 10.04 1.55 -10.01
CA HIS A 155 11.39 1.84 -10.49
C HIS A 155 12.42 0.93 -9.81
N LEU A 156 12.35 0.77 -8.48
CA LEU A 156 13.24 -0.11 -7.73
C LEU A 156 13.13 -1.56 -8.23
N ALA A 157 11.91 -2.08 -8.42
CA ALA A 157 11.67 -3.42 -8.93
C ALA A 157 12.25 -3.60 -10.35
N CYS A 158 12.03 -2.65 -11.25
CA CYS A 158 12.58 -2.70 -12.61
C CYS A 158 14.11 -2.67 -12.64
N VAL A 159 14.74 -1.81 -11.85
CA VAL A 159 16.21 -1.75 -11.78
C VAL A 159 16.76 -3.05 -11.19
N THR A 160 16.11 -3.57 -10.16
CA THR A 160 16.46 -4.84 -9.51
C THR A 160 16.42 -6.01 -10.51
N LEU A 161 15.48 -6.00 -11.45
CA LEU A 161 15.44 -7.01 -12.53
C LEU A 161 16.60 -6.93 -13.52
N LEU A 162 17.13 -5.73 -13.75
CA LEU A 162 18.22 -5.52 -14.70
C LEU A 162 19.58 -5.83 -14.09
N TYR A 163 19.75 -5.53 -12.79
CA TYR A 163 21.03 -5.65 -12.09
C TYR A 163 21.20 -6.96 -11.34
N SER A 164 20.11 -7.55 -10.87
CA SER A 164 20.15 -8.74 -10.01
C SER A 164 19.81 -9.98 -10.83
N ARG A 165 20.37 -11.14 -10.47
CA ARG A 165 20.05 -12.45 -11.09
C ARG A 165 18.65 -12.97 -10.72
N ILE A 166 17.72 -12.09 -10.38
CA ILE A 166 16.38 -12.44 -9.93
C ILE A 166 15.58 -12.99 -11.10
N ARG A 167 15.14 -14.24 -10.97
CA ARG A 167 14.28 -14.89 -11.95
C ARG A 167 12.83 -14.55 -11.60
N LEU A 168 12.13 -13.78 -12.43
CA LEU A 168 10.69 -13.54 -12.27
C LEU A 168 9.85 -14.31 -13.28
N LYS A 169 8.57 -14.44 -12.94
CA LYS A 169 7.49 -14.74 -13.87
C LYS A 169 6.82 -13.39 -14.19
N ILE A 170 6.91 -12.97 -15.45
CA ILE A 170 6.21 -11.78 -15.96
C ILE A 170 4.75 -12.18 -16.19
#